data_AF-A0A2V8SXZ0-F1
#
_entry.id   AF-A0A2V8SXZ0-F1
#
_cell.length_a   1.000
_cell.length_b   1.000
_cell.length_c   1.000
_cell.angle_alpha   90.00
_cell.angle_beta   90.00
_cell.angle_gamma   90.00
#
_symmetry.space_group_name_H-M   'P 1'
#
loop_
_entity.id
_entity.type
_entity.pdbx_description
1 polymer ?
#
loop_
_entity_poly.entity_id
_entity_poly.type
_entity_poly.pdbx_seq_one_letter_code
_entity_poly.pdbx_strand_id
1 'polypeptide(L)'
;MLHDRRKKDKCHMPKNTDSTYGRRDFLTGSAAALIGAGLLSVTRGSKALAAPHQLVGDVATHNMLVVGEKTVFLSHLPMFKDEDDRGNLVTTPHRFQVVLEANLTRGSNTQPQTAYAADRHRNQTTKIYTLNPSQTFALASLVSNKPRRSFRGTIFRGHFERKGHVAILRDVDVTVRNVVHFQEFDPNAAKLDKLEYFFFGKGDELFMAHLITSPPDFDQVVSVQVPDHQFTDAQLSKGVRVVFSERGNSIASRMKEGQQDAGEISVGGAPQKIQVKALREFYFEEGELRVPPSFDSTAEELSARFP
;
A
#
# COMPACT_ATOMS: atom_id res chain seq x y z
N MET A 1 -11.28 62.03 39.80
CA MET A 1 -10.23 61.71 40.79
C MET A 1 -10.55 60.31 41.32
N LEU A 2 -9.64 59.33 41.40
CA LEU A 2 -8.21 59.27 41.08
C LEU A 2 -7.93 58.00 40.22
N HIS A 3 -6.77 57.92 39.56
CA HIS A 3 -6.32 56.70 38.86
C HIS A 3 -5.71 55.67 39.84
N ASP A 4 -5.77 54.37 39.51
CA ASP A 4 -4.57 53.52 39.55
C ASP A 4 -4.48 52.70 38.24
N ARG A 5 -3.25 52.50 37.75
CA ARG A 5 -2.92 51.78 36.51
C ARG A 5 -2.09 50.55 36.88
N ARG A 6 -2.52 49.36 36.49
CA ARG A 6 -1.62 48.20 36.39
C ARG A 6 -1.73 47.50 35.03
N LYS A 7 -0.80 47.89 34.13
CA LYS A 7 -0.38 47.04 33.01
C LYS A 7 0.33 45.80 33.56
N LYS A 8 0.16 44.66 32.90
CA LYS A 8 1.23 43.66 32.73
C LYS A 8 0.99 42.77 31.51
N ASP A 9 1.65 43.16 30.43
CA ASP A 9 2.48 42.34 29.55
C ASP A 9 1.88 41.10 28.88
N LYS A 10 1.59 41.28 27.58
CA LYS A 10 1.36 40.20 26.61
C LYS A 10 2.70 39.46 26.37
N CYS A 11 2.74 38.16 26.63
CA CYS A 11 3.86 37.33 26.20
C CYS A 11 3.77 37.09 24.69
N HIS A 12 4.66 37.71 23.91
CA HIS A 12 4.72 37.61 22.46
C HIS A 12 5.85 36.64 22.10
N MET A 13 5.51 35.41 21.70
CA MET A 13 6.51 34.43 21.26
C MET A 13 7.04 34.81 19.87
N PRO A 14 8.37 34.86 19.66
CA PRO A 14 8.94 35.29 18.40
C PRO A 14 8.77 34.22 17.30
N LYS A 15 8.47 34.67 16.08
CA LYS A 15 8.60 33.84 14.88
C LYS A 15 10.09 33.63 14.60
N ASN A 16 10.61 32.43 14.85
CA ASN A 16 11.97 32.09 14.49
C ASN A 16 12.02 31.60 13.03
N THR A 17 12.15 32.55 12.10
CA THR A 17 12.40 32.29 10.68
C THR A 17 13.91 32.22 10.46
N ASP A 18 14.51 31.03 10.53
CA ASP A 18 15.87 30.81 10.03
C ASP A 18 15.84 29.95 8.77
N SER A 19 15.86 30.66 7.65
CA SER A 19 16.14 30.12 6.33
C SER A 19 17.65 30.19 6.08
N THR A 20 18.32 29.05 5.97
CA THR A 20 19.57 28.95 5.20
C THR A 20 19.88 27.49 4.82
N TYR A 21 19.55 27.10 3.59
CA TYR A 21 20.35 26.12 2.84
C TYR A 21 20.57 26.66 1.43
N GLY A 22 21.84 26.86 1.08
CA GLY A 22 22.24 27.61 -0.11
C GLY A 22 22.07 26.83 -1.42
N ARG A 23 21.68 27.56 -2.47
CA ARG A 23 21.90 27.16 -3.88
C ARG A 23 23.31 27.59 -4.32
N ARG A 24 23.82 26.92 -5.37
CA ARG A 24 25.17 27.01 -6.01
C ARG A 24 26.16 25.97 -5.47
N ASP A 25 26.91 25.22 -6.28
CA ASP A 25 26.94 25.00 -7.75
C ASP A 25 27.53 23.57 -7.98
N PHE A 26 27.62 22.94 -9.16
CA PHE A 26 27.66 23.41 -10.56
C PHE A 26 27.10 22.32 -11.53
N LEU A 27 27.40 22.40 -12.84
CA LEU A 27 27.08 21.40 -13.89
C LEU A 27 28.35 20.74 -14.47
N THR A 28 28.20 19.53 -15.05
CA THR A 28 28.70 19.06 -16.39
C THR A 28 29.09 17.57 -16.39
N GLY A 29 28.78 16.87 -17.49
CA GLY A 29 29.05 15.43 -17.65
C GLY A 29 28.33 14.82 -18.85
N SER A 30 28.87 15.06 -20.05
CA SER A 30 28.30 14.81 -21.39
C SER A 30 27.68 13.43 -21.68
N ALA A 31 26.77 13.43 -22.66
CA ALA A 31 26.14 12.23 -23.23
C ALA A 31 27.11 11.35 -24.06
N ALA A 32 26.76 10.07 -24.16
CA ALA A 32 27.18 9.19 -25.26
C ALA A 32 26.00 8.26 -25.61
N ALA A 33 25.63 8.22 -26.89
CA ALA A 33 24.65 7.27 -27.41
C ALA A 33 25.36 6.05 -27.99
N LEU A 34 24.82 4.85 -27.77
CA LEU A 34 25.17 3.65 -28.52
C LEU A 34 23.92 2.89 -28.96
N ILE A 35 23.83 2.67 -30.27
CA ILE A 35 22.85 1.79 -30.90
C ILE A 35 23.35 0.35 -30.76
N GLY A 36 22.47 -0.56 -30.36
CA GLY A 36 22.79 -1.99 -30.29
C GLY A 36 21.54 -2.85 -30.21
N ALA A 37 21.14 -3.46 -31.33
CA ALA A 37 20.07 -4.44 -31.34
C ALA A 37 20.54 -5.73 -30.64
N GLY A 38 19.77 -6.20 -29.66
CA GLY A 38 20.07 -7.42 -28.93
C GLY A 38 18.86 -7.94 -28.18
N LEU A 39 18.35 -9.10 -28.61
CA LEU A 39 17.37 -9.88 -27.87
C LEU A 39 17.97 -10.30 -26.52
N LEU A 40 17.61 -9.58 -25.46
CA LEU A 40 17.93 -9.95 -24.09
C LEU A 40 16.64 -10.18 -23.32
N SER A 41 16.29 -11.46 -23.16
CA SER A 41 15.32 -11.90 -22.17
C SER A 41 15.80 -11.46 -20.80
N VAL A 42 15.27 -10.35 -20.30
CA VAL A 42 15.57 -9.87 -18.95
C VAL A 42 14.86 -10.79 -17.97
N THR A 43 15.50 -11.91 -17.65
CA THR A 43 15.28 -12.62 -16.38
C THR A 43 15.73 -11.67 -15.28
N ARG A 44 14.83 -10.75 -14.89
CA ARG A 44 14.93 -9.90 -13.72
C ARG A 44 14.74 -10.81 -12.49
N GLY A 45 15.73 -11.67 -12.26
CA GLY A 45 15.90 -12.36 -10.99
C GLY A 45 15.87 -11.31 -9.91
N SER A 46 15.11 -11.59 -8.85
CA SER A 46 14.81 -10.65 -7.77
C SER A 46 16.11 -10.00 -7.31
N LYS A 47 16.32 -8.71 -7.67
CA LYS A 47 17.31 -7.90 -6.98
C LYS A 47 16.91 -7.98 -5.51
N ALA A 48 17.82 -8.45 -4.67
CA ALA A 48 17.64 -8.32 -3.22
C ALA A 48 17.26 -6.87 -2.98
N LEU A 49 16.09 -6.64 -2.34
CA LEU A 49 15.58 -5.30 -2.08
C LEU A 49 16.67 -4.55 -1.33
N ALA A 50 17.35 -3.64 -2.04
CA ALA A 50 18.34 -2.78 -1.43
C ALA A 50 17.56 -1.96 -0.41
N ALA A 51 17.84 -2.17 0.88
CA ALA A 51 17.06 -1.56 1.95
C ALA A 51 17.06 -0.04 1.73
N PRO A 52 15.89 0.58 1.50
CA PRO A 52 15.85 2.01 1.28
C PRO A 52 16.38 2.72 2.52
N HIS A 53 17.11 3.82 2.31
CA HIS A 53 17.67 4.59 3.40
C HIS A 53 16.55 5.07 4.32
N GLN A 54 16.60 4.71 5.60
CA GLN A 54 15.69 5.28 6.59
C GLN A 54 15.98 6.78 6.69
N LEU A 55 15.07 7.60 6.19
CA LEU A 55 15.16 9.05 6.28
C LEU A 55 14.60 9.52 7.63
N VAL A 56 15.14 10.66 8.10
CA VAL A 56 14.60 11.37 9.27
C VAL A 56 13.22 11.90 8.90
N GLY A 57 12.17 11.19 9.32
CA GLY A 57 10.78 11.46 8.93
C GLY A 57 9.98 10.20 8.58
N ASP A 58 10.63 9.04 8.38
CA ASP A 58 9.96 7.81 7.91
C ASP A 58 9.11 7.08 8.97
N VAL A 59 9.08 7.53 10.23
CA VAL A 59 8.39 6.83 11.33
C VAL A 59 6.97 7.36 11.52
N ALA A 60 5.97 6.54 11.18
CA ALA A 60 4.55 6.87 11.37
C ALA A 60 3.73 5.67 11.87
N THR A 61 2.43 5.88 12.04
CA THR A 61 1.45 4.79 12.22
C THR A 61 1.00 4.35 10.84
N HIS A 62 1.12 3.05 10.53
CA HIS A 62 0.84 2.51 9.21
C HIS A 62 -0.39 1.61 9.27
N ASN A 63 -1.57 2.18 9.00
CA ASN A 63 -2.81 1.41 8.92
C ASN A 63 -2.75 0.43 7.74
N MET A 64 -3.37 -0.74 7.92
CA MET A 64 -3.31 -1.83 6.93
C MET A 64 -4.68 -2.46 6.73
N LEU A 65 -5.07 -2.68 5.49
CA LEU A 65 -6.15 -3.60 5.11
C LEU A 65 -5.82 -5.02 5.59
N VAL A 66 -6.82 -5.76 6.08
CA VAL A 66 -6.74 -7.19 6.44
C VAL A 66 -7.57 -8.04 5.47
N VAL A 67 -6.93 -8.99 4.80
CA VAL A 67 -7.56 -10.00 3.93
C VAL A 67 -7.02 -11.41 4.22
N GLY A 68 -7.73 -12.44 3.72
CA GLY A 68 -7.43 -13.85 3.96
C GLY A 68 -7.86 -14.34 5.34
N GLU A 69 -8.55 -15.48 5.37
CA GLU A 69 -9.18 -16.07 6.56
C GLU A 69 -8.37 -17.27 7.09
N LYS A 70 -7.70 -18.02 6.20
CA LYS A 70 -6.81 -19.14 6.56
C LYS A 70 -5.35 -18.68 6.68
N THR A 71 -4.93 -17.74 5.83
CA THR A 71 -3.65 -17.02 5.91
C THR A 71 -3.93 -15.54 5.89
N VAL A 72 -3.50 -14.81 6.91
CA VAL A 72 -3.75 -13.36 6.97
C VAL A 72 -2.72 -12.62 6.15
N PHE A 73 -3.20 -11.74 5.28
CA PHE A 73 -2.39 -10.77 4.56
C PHE A 73 -2.73 -9.35 5.01
N LEU A 74 -1.71 -8.51 5.12
CA LEU A 74 -1.84 -7.10 5.47
C LEU A 74 -1.34 -6.25 4.29
N SER A 75 -2.20 -5.40 3.73
CA SER A 75 -1.81 -4.39 2.72
C SER A 75 -1.75 -3.02 3.38
N HIS A 76 -0.61 -2.35 3.36
CA HIS A 76 -0.49 -0.97 3.83
C HIS A 76 -1.42 -0.06 3.03
N LEU A 77 -2.12 0.87 3.69
CA LEU A 77 -2.91 1.92 3.05
C LEU A 77 -1.93 3.03 2.63
N PRO A 78 -1.58 3.16 1.33
CA PRO A 78 -0.52 4.03 0.88
C PRO A 78 -1.06 5.42 0.54
N MET A 79 -0.17 6.42 0.55
CA MET A 79 -0.51 7.77 0.12
C MET A 79 0.58 8.34 -0.78
N PHE A 80 0.18 9.12 -1.78
CA PHE A 80 1.02 10.18 -2.31
C PHE A 80 0.77 11.45 -1.47
N LYS A 81 1.80 12.27 -1.26
CA LYS A 81 1.72 13.48 -0.42
C LYS A 81 2.88 14.42 -0.75
N ASP A 82 3.02 15.55 -0.07
CA ASP A 82 2.22 16.77 -0.37
C ASP A 82 3.06 17.56 -1.37
N GLU A 83 2.51 18.54 -2.07
CA GLU A 83 3.36 19.53 -2.73
C GLU A 83 3.91 20.55 -1.70
N ASP A 84 5.18 20.90 -1.78
CA ASP A 84 5.71 22.08 -1.09
C ASP A 84 5.12 23.37 -1.70
N ASP A 85 5.40 24.54 -1.10
CA ASP A 85 4.95 25.86 -1.59
C ASP A 85 5.41 26.20 -3.03
N ARG A 86 6.14 25.28 -3.70
CA ARG A 86 6.70 25.41 -5.05
C ARG A 86 6.26 24.27 -5.99
N GLY A 87 5.35 23.39 -5.56
CA GLY A 87 4.83 22.29 -6.39
C GLY A 87 5.71 21.02 -6.42
N ASN A 88 6.67 20.86 -5.51
CA ASN A 88 7.52 19.65 -5.45
C ASN A 88 6.94 18.62 -4.49
N LEU A 89 6.87 17.35 -4.90
CA LEU A 89 6.46 16.25 -4.03
C LEU A 89 7.37 16.12 -2.80
N VAL A 90 6.77 16.23 -1.61
CA VAL A 90 7.40 16.08 -0.30
C VAL A 90 7.28 14.65 0.19
N THR A 91 8.42 14.02 0.45
CA THR A 91 8.54 12.66 0.97
C THR A 91 7.66 12.40 2.20
N THR A 92 6.65 11.55 2.05
CA THR A 92 5.80 11.06 3.16
C THR A 92 6.28 9.70 3.67
N PRO A 93 6.13 9.37 4.98
CA PRO A 93 6.33 8.01 5.47
C PRO A 93 5.37 6.97 4.84
N HIS A 94 4.27 7.42 4.23
CA HIS A 94 3.24 6.55 3.60
C HIS A 94 3.50 6.22 2.12
N ARG A 95 4.64 6.63 1.55
CA ARG A 95 5.00 6.49 0.13
C ARG A 95 5.35 5.05 -0.32
N PHE A 96 4.87 4.04 0.40
CA PHE A 96 5.24 2.65 0.16
C PHE A 96 4.01 1.79 -0.07
N GLN A 97 3.99 1.05 -1.18
CA GLN A 97 3.08 -0.07 -1.32
C GLN A 97 3.72 -1.31 -0.68
N VAL A 98 3.02 -1.92 0.28
CA VAL A 98 3.53 -3.04 1.07
C VAL A 98 2.44 -4.08 1.25
N VAL A 99 2.73 -5.34 0.92
CA VAL A 99 1.86 -6.49 1.23
C VAL A 99 2.65 -7.52 2.04
N LEU A 100 2.11 -7.90 3.20
CA LEU A 100 2.73 -8.81 4.16
C LEU A 100 1.91 -10.10 4.30
N GLU A 101 2.57 -11.25 4.40
CA GLU A 101 1.98 -12.46 4.98
C GLU A 101 2.21 -12.43 6.50
N ALA A 102 1.17 -12.64 7.31
CA ALA A 102 1.25 -12.52 8.76
C ALA A 102 0.48 -13.62 9.51
N ASN A 103 0.94 -13.92 10.72
CA ASN A 103 0.16 -14.65 11.73
C ASN A 103 -0.38 -13.66 12.76
N LEU A 104 -1.61 -13.92 13.24
CA LEU A 104 -2.24 -13.17 14.34
C LEU A 104 -2.27 -14.04 15.60
N THR A 105 -1.63 -13.59 16.67
CA THR A 105 -1.60 -14.26 17.97
C THR A 105 -1.89 -13.31 19.13
N ARG A 106 -2.00 -13.83 20.35
CA ARG A 106 -1.96 -13.06 21.59
C ARG A 106 -1.17 -13.88 22.61
N GLY A 107 0.09 -13.51 22.84
CA GLY A 107 1.06 -14.40 23.46
C GLY A 107 1.18 -15.71 22.66
N SER A 108 1.11 -16.85 23.34
CA SER A 108 1.11 -18.19 22.71
C SER A 108 -0.22 -18.59 22.05
N ASN A 109 -1.26 -17.77 22.13
CA ASN A 109 -2.61 -18.13 21.68
C ASN A 109 -2.88 -17.71 20.22
N THR A 110 -3.24 -18.65 19.34
CA THR A 110 -3.59 -18.43 17.93
C THR A 110 -5.06 -18.04 17.69
N GLN A 111 -5.90 -18.05 18.73
CA GLN A 111 -7.33 -17.70 18.64
C GLN A 111 -7.66 -16.35 17.97
N PRO A 112 -6.82 -15.28 17.99
CA PRO A 112 -7.14 -14.04 17.28
C PRO A 112 -7.38 -14.23 15.77
N GLN A 113 -6.66 -15.15 15.11
CA GLN A 113 -6.88 -15.44 13.69
C GLN A 113 -8.26 -16.08 13.45
N THR A 114 -8.58 -17.13 14.22
CA THR A 114 -9.89 -17.80 14.15
C THR A 114 -11.04 -16.86 14.51
N ALA A 115 -10.85 -15.98 15.50
CA ALA A 115 -11.84 -14.99 15.91
C ALA A 115 -12.11 -13.93 14.82
N TYR A 116 -11.07 -13.49 14.11
CA TYR A 116 -11.19 -12.60 12.96
C TYR A 116 -11.94 -13.28 11.79
N ALA A 117 -11.54 -14.49 11.39
CA ALA A 117 -12.24 -15.25 10.34
C ALA A 117 -13.71 -15.49 10.70
N ALA A 118 -13.99 -15.89 11.95
CA ALA A 118 -15.36 -16.08 12.43
C ALA A 118 -16.17 -14.77 12.46
N ASP A 119 -15.54 -13.61 12.70
CA ASP A 119 -16.24 -12.32 12.57
C ASP A 119 -16.56 -11.99 11.11
N ARG A 120 -15.62 -12.23 10.20
CA ARG A 120 -15.79 -12.02 8.77
C ARG A 120 -16.91 -12.89 8.19
N HIS A 121 -16.98 -14.18 8.57
CA HIS A 121 -18.07 -15.08 8.22
C HIS A 121 -19.45 -14.62 8.73
N ARG A 122 -19.52 -13.94 9.89
CA ARG A 122 -20.78 -13.39 10.45
C ARG A 122 -21.19 -12.06 9.80
N ASN A 123 -20.23 -11.28 9.32
CA ASN A 123 -20.45 -9.94 8.78
C ASN A 123 -20.16 -9.89 7.27
N GLN A 124 -20.74 -10.82 6.51
CA GLN A 124 -20.42 -11.04 5.09
C GLN A 124 -20.66 -9.83 4.18
N THR A 125 -21.44 -8.83 4.61
CA THR A 125 -21.62 -7.56 3.89
C THR A 125 -20.47 -6.58 4.05
N THR A 126 -19.60 -6.74 5.06
CA THR A 126 -18.45 -5.86 5.27
C THR A 126 -17.32 -6.18 4.29
N LYS A 127 -17.00 -5.25 3.39
CA LYS A 127 -15.89 -5.41 2.44
C LYS A 127 -14.51 -5.31 3.12
N ILE A 128 -14.33 -4.27 3.93
CA ILE A 128 -13.04 -3.88 4.52
C ILE A 128 -12.92 -4.25 6.02
N TYR A 129 -11.75 -4.78 6.38
CA TYR A 129 -11.26 -4.87 7.77
C TYR A 129 -9.91 -4.17 7.81
N THR A 130 -9.60 -3.46 8.89
CA THR A 130 -8.34 -2.71 9.03
C THR A 130 -7.62 -3.04 10.32
N LEU A 131 -6.29 -3.03 10.27
CA LEU A 131 -5.41 -3.16 11.43
C LEU A 131 -4.72 -1.81 11.66
N ASN A 132 -4.85 -1.30 12.88
CA ASN A 132 -4.12 -0.14 13.37
C ASN A 132 -2.97 -0.61 14.30
N PRO A 133 -1.69 -0.40 13.93
CA PRO A 133 -0.57 -0.73 14.79
C PRO A 133 -0.53 0.13 16.05
N SER A 134 -0.23 -0.48 17.19
CA SER A 134 -0.10 0.19 18.49
C SER A 134 1.26 0.89 18.69
N GLN A 135 2.17 0.79 17.71
CA GLN A 135 3.46 1.45 17.71
C GLN A 135 3.71 2.10 16.35
N THR A 136 4.37 3.26 16.35
CA THR A 136 4.93 3.83 15.13
C THR A 136 6.22 3.10 14.74
N PHE A 137 6.48 2.98 13.43
CA PHE A 137 7.72 2.44 12.89
C PHE A 137 7.90 2.94 11.44
N ALA A 138 9.10 2.82 10.88
CA ALA A 138 9.30 3.06 9.45
C ALA A 138 9.03 1.79 8.64
N LEU A 139 8.24 1.86 7.56
CA LEU A 139 7.97 0.71 6.70
C LEU A 139 9.25 0.08 6.13
N ALA A 140 10.25 0.89 5.77
CA ALA A 140 11.60 0.44 5.38
C ALA A 140 12.25 -0.54 6.38
N SER A 141 11.88 -0.51 7.67
CA SER A 141 12.38 -1.48 8.66
C SER A 141 11.98 -2.92 8.36
N LEU A 142 10.90 -3.18 7.62
CA LEU A 142 10.41 -4.52 7.24
C LEU A 142 11.36 -5.27 6.28
N VAL A 143 12.15 -4.52 5.50
CA VAL A 143 13.10 -5.03 4.48
C VAL A 143 14.56 -4.67 4.78
N SER A 144 14.84 -4.10 5.96
CA SER A 144 16.20 -3.76 6.39
C SER A 144 17.05 -4.99 6.73
N ASN A 145 18.37 -4.81 6.87
CA ASN A 145 19.32 -5.86 7.27
C ASN A 145 19.01 -6.52 8.63
N LYS A 146 18.26 -5.85 9.50
CA LYS A 146 17.73 -6.39 10.76
C LYS A 146 16.21 -6.19 10.77
N PRO A 147 15.47 -6.98 9.96
CA PRO A 147 14.14 -6.59 9.57
C PRO A 147 13.15 -6.70 10.73
N ARG A 148 12.21 -5.77 10.80
CA ARG A 148 11.06 -5.87 11.71
C ARG A 148 10.24 -7.10 11.32
N ARG A 149 10.10 -8.04 12.26
CA ARG A 149 9.29 -9.25 12.11
C ARG A 149 8.06 -9.31 13.01
N SER A 150 7.86 -8.32 13.88
CA SER A 150 6.64 -8.20 14.67
C SER A 150 6.30 -6.76 15.10
N PHE A 151 5.02 -6.58 15.44
CA PHE A 151 4.43 -5.40 16.06
C PHE A 151 3.10 -5.82 16.72
N ARG A 152 2.49 -4.95 17.53
CA ARG A 152 1.12 -5.16 18.03
C ARG A 152 0.13 -4.23 17.35
N GLY A 153 -1.14 -4.61 17.33
CA GLY A 153 -2.20 -3.77 16.78
C GLY A 153 -3.60 -4.13 17.27
N THR A 154 -4.58 -3.34 16.84
CA THR A 154 -6.01 -3.62 16.99
C THR A 154 -6.63 -3.83 15.60
N ILE A 155 -7.43 -4.87 15.45
CA ILE A 155 -8.19 -5.17 14.24
C ILE A 155 -9.62 -4.64 14.38
N PHE A 156 -10.05 -3.94 13.35
CA PHE A 156 -11.36 -3.33 13.21
C PHE A 156 -12.13 -3.97 12.07
N ARG A 157 -13.42 -4.20 12.29
CA ARG A 157 -14.41 -4.38 11.21
C ARG A 157 -14.75 -2.99 10.67
N GLY A 158 -14.62 -2.78 9.36
CA GLY A 158 -14.71 -1.45 8.75
C GLY A 158 -13.35 -0.76 8.58
N HIS A 159 -13.38 0.43 7.97
CA HIS A 159 -12.21 1.27 7.70
C HIS A 159 -11.87 2.12 8.93
N PHE A 160 -10.63 2.04 9.43
CA PHE A 160 -10.24 2.71 10.67
C PHE A 160 -10.29 4.25 10.56
N GLU A 161 -9.78 4.86 9.49
CA GLU A 161 -9.91 6.31 9.26
C GLU A 161 -11.37 6.80 9.05
N ARG A 162 -12.31 5.91 8.70
CA ARG A 162 -13.71 6.29 8.44
C ARG A 162 -14.62 6.01 9.64
N LYS A 163 -15.78 6.65 9.67
CA LYS A 163 -16.78 6.45 10.75
C LYS A 163 -17.43 5.06 10.64
N GLY A 164 -17.90 4.53 11.78
CA GLY A 164 -18.68 3.28 11.84
C GLY A 164 -17.86 1.99 11.96
N HIS A 165 -16.53 2.08 12.07
CA HIS A 165 -15.69 0.92 12.38
C HIS A 165 -15.94 0.37 13.79
N VAL A 166 -15.66 -0.91 13.99
CA VAL A 166 -15.81 -1.60 15.29
C VAL A 166 -14.54 -2.38 15.62
N ALA A 167 -13.88 -2.06 16.73
CA ALA A 167 -12.73 -2.81 17.22
C ALA A 167 -13.13 -4.23 17.67
N ILE A 168 -12.75 -5.25 16.90
CA ILE A 168 -13.09 -6.65 17.17
C ILE A 168 -12.01 -7.39 17.97
N LEU A 169 -10.73 -7.04 17.78
CA LEU A 169 -9.61 -7.69 18.45
C LEU A 169 -8.56 -6.64 18.83
N ARG A 170 -8.37 -6.43 20.14
CA ARG A 170 -7.31 -5.57 20.70
C ARG A 170 -6.08 -6.39 21.07
N ASP A 171 -4.93 -5.74 21.18
CA ASP A 171 -3.66 -6.34 21.62
C ASP A 171 -3.36 -7.65 20.88
N VAL A 172 -3.43 -7.60 19.55
CA VAL A 172 -3.04 -8.70 18.67
C VAL A 172 -1.55 -8.57 18.37
N ASP A 173 -0.79 -9.62 18.64
CA ASP A 173 0.59 -9.77 18.20
C ASP A 173 0.57 -10.16 16.71
N VAL A 174 1.16 -9.32 15.88
CA VAL A 174 1.36 -9.57 14.45
C VAL A 174 2.77 -10.10 14.26
N THR A 175 2.90 -11.30 13.70
CA THR A 175 4.19 -11.85 13.27
C THR A 175 4.26 -11.85 11.74
N VAL A 176 5.14 -11.04 11.17
CA VAL A 176 5.40 -10.99 9.72
C VAL A 176 6.17 -12.25 9.32
N ARG A 177 5.54 -13.08 8.49
CA ARG A 177 6.14 -14.30 7.91
C ARG A 177 6.92 -13.99 6.65
N ASN A 178 6.35 -13.15 5.80
CA ASN A 178 6.93 -12.79 4.53
C ASN A 178 6.53 -11.36 4.13
N VAL A 179 7.37 -10.71 3.34
CA VAL A 179 7.07 -9.45 2.66
C VAL A 179 6.84 -9.81 1.20
N VAL A 180 5.57 -9.90 0.79
CA VAL A 180 5.17 -10.37 -0.55
C VAL A 180 5.44 -9.30 -1.60
N HIS A 181 5.14 -8.04 -1.27
CA HIS A 181 5.44 -6.87 -2.09
C HIS A 181 5.98 -5.75 -1.20
N PHE A 182 6.97 -5.01 -1.71
CA PHE A 182 7.49 -3.81 -1.09
C PHE A 182 8.05 -2.90 -2.18
N GLN A 183 7.44 -1.74 -2.34
CA GLN A 183 7.82 -0.73 -3.32
C GLN A 183 7.74 0.65 -2.69
N GLU A 184 8.84 1.39 -2.72
CA GLU A 184 8.84 2.84 -2.50
C GLU A 184 8.38 3.52 -3.80
N PHE A 185 7.50 4.51 -3.71
CA PHE A 185 7.07 5.29 -4.85
C PHE A 185 8.20 6.22 -5.32
N ASP A 186 8.58 6.11 -6.59
CA ASP A 186 9.48 7.08 -7.24
C ASP A 186 8.64 8.26 -7.73
N PRO A 187 8.87 9.49 -7.25
CA PRO A 187 8.13 10.68 -7.69
C PRO A 187 8.33 11.02 -9.17
N ASN A 188 9.31 10.40 -9.84
CA ASN A 188 9.59 10.55 -11.27
C ASN A 188 9.11 9.34 -12.09
N ALA A 189 8.43 8.36 -11.49
CA ALA A 189 7.89 7.22 -12.21
C ALA A 189 6.88 7.69 -13.25
N ALA A 190 7.05 7.20 -14.49
CA ALA A 190 6.00 7.33 -15.50
C ALA A 190 4.80 6.46 -15.08
N LYS A 191 3.59 6.99 -15.27
CA LYS A 191 2.36 6.22 -15.09
C LYS A 191 2.35 5.03 -16.04
N LEU A 192 1.94 3.86 -15.55
CA LEU A 192 1.70 2.70 -16.43
C LEU A 192 0.53 3.00 -17.36
N ASP A 193 0.70 2.77 -18.67
CA ASP A 193 -0.40 2.91 -19.65
C ASP A 193 -1.47 1.83 -19.45
N LYS A 194 -1.05 0.63 -19.02
CA LYS A 194 -1.89 -0.55 -18.90
C LYS A 194 -2.21 -0.87 -17.45
N LEU A 195 -3.40 -1.40 -17.23
CA LEU A 195 -3.84 -1.83 -15.91
C LEU A 195 -3.01 -3.05 -15.47
N GLU A 196 -2.37 -2.93 -14.31
CA GLU A 196 -1.50 -3.96 -13.77
C GLU A 196 -1.84 -4.26 -12.32
N TYR A 197 -1.69 -5.54 -11.95
CA TYR A 197 -1.83 -6.03 -10.58
C TYR A 197 -0.68 -6.99 -10.27
N PHE A 198 -0.59 -7.43 -9.02
CA PHE A 198 0.16 -8.63 -8.66
C PHE A 198 -0.70 -9.57 -7.83
N PHE A 199 -0.63 -10.87 -8.13
CA PHE A 199 -1.28 -11.91 -7.33
C PHE A 199 -0.47 -12.22 -6.08
N PHE A 200 -1.20 -12.41 -4.98
CA PHE A 200 -0.69 -12.93 -3.72
C PHE A 200 -1.74 -13.84 -3.08
N GLY A 201 -1.32 -14.71 -2.17
CA GLY A 201 -2.21 -15.73 -1.61
C GLY A 201 -1.46 -16.94 -1.08
N LYS A 202 -2.21 -17.94 -0.63
CA LYS A 202 -1.67 -19.19 -0.10
C LYS A 202 -2.75 -20.28 -0.08
N GLY A 203 -2.39 -21.49 -0.50
CA GLY A 203 -3.35 -22.59 -0.63
C GLY A 203 -4.46 -22.24 -1.64
N ASP A 204 -5.71 -22.23 -1.19
CA ASP A 204 -6.89 -21.89 -1.99
C ASP A 204 -7.32 -20.40 -1.88
N GLU A 205 -6.63 -19.60 -1.07
CA GLU A 205 -6.89 -18.16 -0.98
C GLU A 205 -6.02 -17.40 -1.99
N LEU A 206 -6.66 -16.76 -2.97
CA LEU A 206 -6.00 -15.99 -4.02
C LEU A 206 -6.56 -14.56 -4.12
N PHE A 207 -5.65 -13.60 -4.11
CA PHE A 207 -5.94 -12.17 -4.16
C PHE A 207 -5.09 -11.50 -5.25
N MET A 208 -5.50 -10.32 -5.67
CA MET A 208 -4.67 -9.39 -6.43
C MET A 208 -4.74 -7.99 -5.81
N ALA A 209 -3.61 -7.27 -5.82
CA ALA A 209 -3.53 -5.86 -5.50
C ALA A 209 -3.09 -5.07 -6.74
N HIS A 210 -3.67 -3.90 -6.98
CA HIS A 210 -3.28 -3.00 -8.07
C HIS A 210 -1.81 -2.60 -7.95
N LEU A 211 -1.08 -2.43 -9.06
CA LEU A 211 0.29 -1.96 -9.04
C LEU A 211 0.34 -0.42 -9.09
N ILE A 212 0.45 0.20 -7.92
CA ILE A 212 0.48 1.66 -7.76
C ILE A 212 1.83 2.19 -8.24
N THR A 213 1.82 3.27 -9.05
CA THR A 213 3.06 3.85 -9.60
C THR A 213 3.20 5.35 -9.39
N SER A 214 2.22 6.15 -9.80
CA SER A 214 2.36 7.61 -9.87
C SER A 214 1.02 8.32 -9.74
N PRO A 215 0.93 9.45 -9.02
CA PRO A 215 -0.33 10.17 -8.84
C PRO A 215 -0.84 10.80 -10.15
N PRO A 216 -2.18 10.94 -10.32
CA PRO A 216 -3.21 10.29 -9.52
C PRO A 216 -3.27 8.78 -9.85
N ASP A 217 -3.38 7.93 -8.83
CA ASP A 217 -3.56 6.49 -8.97
C ASP A 217 -4.69 6.01 -8.03
N PHE A 218 -4.86 4.69 -7.86
CA PHE A 218 -5.83 4.12 -6.93
C PHE A 218 -5.28 2.84 -6.28
N ASP A 219 -5.68 2.54 -5.05
CA ASP A 219 -5.45 1.23 -4.43
C ASP A 219 -6.69 0.37 -4.68
N GLN A 220 -6.49 -0.92 -4.89
CA GLN A 220 -7.56 -1.88 -5.00
C GLN A 220 -7.05 -3.28 -4.61
N VAL A 221 -7.78 -3.95 -3.73
CA VAL A 221 -7.49 -5.34 -3.34
C VAL A 221 -8.72 -6.21 -3.54
N VAL A 222 -8.57 -7.29 -4.30
CA VAL A 222 -9.66 -8.12 -4.81
C VAL A 222 -9.33 -9.60 -4.64
N SER A 223 -10.30 -10.41 -4.21
CA SER A 223 -10.20 -11.89 -4.34
C SER A 223 -10.51 -12.32 -5.77
N VAL A 224 -9.81 -13.33 -6.26
CA VAL A 224 -9.88 -13.75 -7.66
C VAL A 224 -9.89 -15.26 -7.84
N GLN A 225 -10.34 -15.70 -9.01
CA GLN A 225 -10.13 -17.04 -9.55
C GLN A 225 -9.37 -16.96 -10.87
N VAL A 226 -8.47 -17.91 -11.09
CA VAL A 226 -7.75 -18.09 -12.34
C VAL A 226 -7.93 -19.56 -12.77
N PRO A 227 -9.01 -19.89 -13.51
CA PRO A 227 -9.42 -21.28 -13.73
C PRO A 227 -8.46 -22.07 -14.65
N ASP A 228 -7.64 -21.38 -15.43
CA ASP A 228 -6.68 -21.94 -16.39
C ASP A 228 -5.22 -21.93 -15.89
N HIS A 229 -4.96 -21.51 -14.65
CA HIS A 229 -3.61 -21.52 -14.06
C HIS A 229 -3.64 -21.78 -12.54
N GLN A 230 -2.86 -22.76 -12.08
CA GLN A 230 -2.66 -23.02 -10.66
C GLN A 230 -1.31 -22.45 -10.20
N PHE A 231 -1.35 -21.41 -9.37
CA PHE A 231 -0.15 -20.88 -8.73
C PHE A 231 0.25 -21.75 -7.53
N THR A 232 1.56 -21.85 -7.32
CA THR A 232 2.16 -22.41 -6.10
C THR A 232 2.36 -21.31 -5.04
N ASP A 233 2.33 -21.68 -3.76
CA ASP A 233 2.69 -20.79 -2.65
C ASP A 233 4.07 -20.11 -2.85
N ALA A 234 5.02 -20.80 -3.49
CA ALA A 234 6.37 -20.30 -3.78
C ALA A 234 6.42 -19.23 -4.89
N GLN A 235 5.38 -19.15 -5.72
CA GLN A 235 5.17 -18.06 -6.69
C GLN A 235 4.38 -16.92 -6.03
N LEU A 236 3.27 -17.21 -5.35
CA LEU A 236 2.42 -16.20 -4.70
C LEU A 236 3.13 -15.43 -3.58
N SER A 237 4.03 -16.08 -2.85
CA SER A 237 4.89 -15.43 -1.83
C SER A 237 5.88 -14.41 -2.39
N LYS A 238 6.03 -14.29 -3.71
CA LYS A 238 6.92 -13.31 -4.36
C LYS A 238 6.17 -12.19 -5.08
N GLY A 239 4.83 -12.23 -5.10
CA GLY A 239 4.00 -11.40 -5.97
C GLY A 239 4.11 -11.83 -7.44
N VAL A 240 3.02 -12.30 -8.04
CA VAL A 240 3.00 -12.61 -9.48
C VAL A 240 2.34 -11.47 -10.26
N ARG A 241 3.17 -10.64 -10.90
CA ARG A 241 2.70 -9.52 -11.73
C ARG A 241 1.84 -10.01 -12.90
N VAL A 242 0.72 -9.33 -13.14
CA VAL A 242 -0.22 -9.58 -14.23
C VAL A 242 -0.58 -8.27 -14.94
N VAL A 243 -0.54 -8.29 -16.27
CA VAL A 243 -0.85 -7.16 -17.15
C VAL A 243 -2.17 -7.41 -17.87
N PHE A 244 -3.10 -6.44 -17.82
CA PHE A 244 -4.34 -6.47 -18.59
C PHE A 244 -4.19 -5.56 -19.81
N SER A 245 -3.59 -6.08 -20.90
CA SER A 245 -3.19 -5.30 -22.08
C SER A 245 -4.32 -4.54 -22.77
N GLU A 246 -5.57 -4.99 -22.65
CA GLU A 246 -6.74 -4.33 -23.23
C GLU A 246 -7.36 -3.26 -22.30
N ARG A 247 -6.82 -3.08 -21.08
CA ARG A 247 -7.29 -2.10 -20.09
C ARG A 247 -6.25 -1.01 -19.87
N GLY A 248 -6.68 0.25 -19.93
CA GLY A 248 -5.85 1.38 -19.49
C GLY A 248 -5.74 1.43 -17.97
N ASN A 249 -4.63 1.95 -17.43
CA ASN A 249 -4.49 2.12 -15.97
C ASN A 249 -5.36 3.27 -15.44
N SER A 250 -6.63 2.97 -15.18
CA SER A 250 -7.60 3.94 -14.66
C SER A 250 -8.66 3.29 -13.77
N ILE A 251 -9.20 4.09 -12.86
CA ILE A 251 -10.29 3.72 -11.96
C ILE A 251 -11.49 3.15 -12.72
N ALA A 252 -11.86 3.74 -13.86
CA ALA A 252 -12.98 3.29 -14.69
C ALA A 252 -12.72 1.91 -15.33
N SER A 253 -11.46 1.60 -15.63
CA SER A 253 -11.03 0.35 -16.25
C SER A 253 -10.69 -0.76 -15.25
N ARG A 254 -10.63 -0.48 -13.94
CA ARG A 254 -10.27 -1.46 -12.90
C ARG A 254 -11.13 -2.72 -12.95
N MET A 255 -10.59 -3.84 -12.45
CA MET A 255 -11.33 -5.10 -12.35
C MET A 255 -12.38 -5.02 -11.24
N LYS A 256 -13.68 -4.98 -11.60
CA LYS A 256 -14.80 -4.89 -10.65
C LYS A 256 -15.37 -6.27 -10.27
N GLU A 257 -16.05 -6.37 -9.13
CA GLU A 257 -16.71 -7.62 -8.68
C GLU A 257 -17.52 -8.30 -9.79
N GLY A 258 -17.29 -9.60 -10.00
CA GLY A 258 -17.96 -10.41 -11.02
C GLY A 258 -17.40 -10.28 -12.44
N GLN A 259 -16.52 -9.32 -12.73
CA GLN A 259 -15.87 -9.22 -14.04
C GLN A 259 -14.85 -10.36 -14.26
N GLN A 260 -14.67 -10.71 -15.53
CA GLN A 260 -13.61 -11.61 -15.98
C GLN A 260 -12.88 -10.97 -17.18
N ASP A 261 -11.56 -11.12 -17.24
CA ASP A 261 -10.75 -10.64 -18.36
C ASP A 261 -9.48 -11.48 -18.57
N ALA A 262 -8.83 -11.32 -19.72
CA ALA A 262 -7.54 -11.93 -20.01
C ALA A 262 -6.39 -11.10 -19.43
N GLY A 263 -5.58 -11.73 -18.58
CA GLY A 263 -4.32 -11.18 -18.09
C GLY A 263 -3.11 -11.90 -18.70
N GLU A 264 -1.95 -11.25 -18.69
CA GLU A 264 -0.67 -11.85 -19.06
C GLU A 264 0.28 -11.86 -17.85
N ILE A 265 0.79 -13.05 -17.51
CA ILE A 265 1.75 -13.28 -16.43
C ILE A 265 3.10 -13.73 -16.99
N SER A 266 4.19 -13.53 -16.24
CA SER A 266 5.51 -14.07 -16.57
C SER A 266 6.12 -14.77 -15.36
N VAL A 267 6.06 -16.10 -15.35
CA VAL A 267 6.45 -16.92 -14.18
C VAL A 267 7.55 -17.90 -14.56
N GLY A 268 8.80 -17.44 -14.50
CA GLY A 268 9.99 -18.28 -14.75
C GLY A 268 10.21 -18.69 -16.22
N GLY A 269 9.50 -18.07 -17.17
CA GLY A 269 9.57 -18.40 -18.59
C GLY A 269 8.97 -17.32 -19.48
N ALA A 270 8.50 -17.71 -20.67
CA ALA A 270 7.80 -16.83 -21.59
C ALA A 270 6.47 -16.31 -21.00
N PRO A 271 5.94 -15.18 -21.48
CA PRO A 271 4.63 -14.68 -21.05
C PRO A 271 3.52 -15.71 -21.34
N GLN A 272 2.64 -15.91 -20.36
CA GLN A 272 1.47 -16.78 -20.44
C GLN A 272 0.20 -15.94 -20.27
N LYS A 273 -0.75 -16.12 -21.19
CA LYS A 273 -2.11 -15.60 -21.03
C LYS A 273 -2.91 -16.49 -20.08
N ILE A 274 -3.70 -15.86 -19.22
CA ILE A 274 -4.58 -16.47 -18.23
C ILE A 274 -5.94 -15.76 -18.20
N GLN A 275 -6.97 -16.43 -17.72
CA GLN A 275 -8.28 -15.83 -17.43
C GLN A 275 -8.36 -15.44 -15.97
N VAL A 276 -8.67 -14.18 -15.66
CA VAL A 276 -8.77 -13.66 -14.29
C VAL A 276 -10.20 -13.23 -14.03
N LYS A 277 -10.85 -13.88 -13.06
CA LYS A 277 -12.20 -13.52 -12.60
C LYS A 277 -12.14 -12.85 -11.23
N ALA A 278 -12.58 -11.60 -11.16
CA ALA A 278 -12.76 -10.88 -9.91
C ALA A 278 -13.98 -11.41 -9.15
N LEU A 279 -13.81 -11.83 -7.91
CA LEU A 279 -14.88 -12.35 -7.06
C LEU A 279 -15.46 -11.26 -6.16
N ARG A 280 -14.59 -10.65 -5.34
CA ARG A 280 -14.98 -9.67 -4.32
C ARG A 280 -13.89 -8.64 -4.09
N GLU A 281 -14.26 -7.37 -4.15
CA GLU A 281 -13.42 -6.21 -3.83
C GLU A 281 -13.46 -6.01 -2.32
N PHE A 282 -12.29 -6.03 -1.67
CA PHE A 282 -12.15 -5.79 -0.23
C PHE A 282 -11.72 -4.36 0.08
N TYR A 283 -11.09 -3.70 -0.89
CA TYR A 283 -10.65 -2.33 -0.80
C TYR A 283 -10.66 -1.67 -2.17
N PHE A 284 -11.01 -0.38 -2.19
CA PHE A 284 -10.82 0.55 -3.29
C PHE A 284 -10.77 1.96 -2.70
N GLU A 285 -9.72 2.72 -3.02
CA GLU A 285 -9.47 4.09 -2.57
C GLU A 285 -8.70 4.83 -3.68
N GLU A 286 -9.12 6.04 -4.00
CA GLU A 286 -8.49 6.93 -4.97
C GLU A 286 -8.28 8.36 -4.42
N GLY A 287 -9.00 8.76 -3.36
CA GLY A 287 -8.88 10.06 -2.72
C GLY A 287 -7.47 10.33 -2.20
N GLU A 288 -6.95 9.43 -1.37
CA GLU A 288 -5.62 9.53 -0.74
C GLU A 288 -4.44 9.27 -1.70
N LEU A 289 -4.72 8.85 -2.94
CA LEU A 289 -3.73 8.65 -4.01
C LEU A 289 -3.81 9.72 -5.13
N ARG A 290 -4.46 10.85 -4.84
CA ARG A 290 -4.37 12.09 -5.60
C ARG A 290 -3.26 13.00 -5.04
N VAL A 291 -2.87 14.00 -5.84
CA VAL A 291 -2.05 15.14 -5.40
C VAL A 291 -2.80 16.42 -5.81
N PRO A 292 -3.21 17.28 -4.86
CA PRO A 292 -3.25 17.02 -3.42
C PRO A 292 -4.21 15.86 -3.05
N PRO A 293 -3.99 15.17 -1.92
CA PRO A 293 -4.86 14.08 -1.48
C PRO A 293 -6.23 14.58 -1.02
N SER A 294 -7.27 13.75 -1.22
CA SER A 294 -8.63 13.95 -0.71
C SER A 294 -8.94 12.94 0.38
N PHE A 295 -9.25 13.41 1.59
CA PHE A 295 -9.66 12.57 2.71
C PHE A 295 -11.19 12.41 2.83
N ASP A 296 -11.97 13.08 2.00
CA ASP A 296 -13.41 12.81 1.84
C ASP A 296 -13.62 11.75 0.77
N SER A 297 -14.58 10.83 0.99
CA SER A 297 -14.89 9.73 0.09
C SER A 297 -15.35 10.24 -1.27
N THR A 298 -14.79 9.71 -2.36
CA THR A 298 -15.15 10.13 -3.72
C THR A 298 -16.49 9.56 -4.16
N ALA A 299 -17.05 10.14 -5.23
CA ALA A 299 -18.28 9.64 -5.83
C ALA A 299 -18.17 8.19 -6.33
N GLU A 300 -16.98 7.74 -6.76
CA GLU A 300 -16.77 6.37 -7.25
C GLU A 300 -16.47 5.37 -6.12
N GLU A 301 -15.84 5.80 -5.02
CA GLU A 301 -15.73 5.01 -3.80
C GLU A 301 -17.12 4.70 -3.24
N LEU A 302 -17.95 5.73 -3.09
CA LEU A 302 -19.34 5.61 -2.66
C LEU A 302 -20.16 4.75 -3.63
N SER A 303 -19.96 4.86 -4.95
CA SER A 303 -20.63 4.01 -5.95
C SER A 303 -20.25 2.53 -5.80
N ALA A 304 -18.97 2.26 -5.50
CA ALA A 304 -18.42 0.93 -5.26
C ALA A 304 -18.70 0.36 -3.86
N ARG A 305 -19.35 1.17 -3.00
CA ARG A 305 -19.72 0.90 -1.60
C ARG A 305 -18.52 0.84 -0.65
N PHE A 306 -17.55 1.71 -0.88
CA PHE A 306 -16.45 2.01 0.05
C PHE A 306 -16.71 3.36 0.74
N PRO A 307 -16.49 3.45 2.08
CA PRO A 307 -16.73 4.65 2.87
C PRO A 307 -15.51 5.57 2.93
#